data_AF-A0A9E2UB90-F1
#
_entry.id   AF-A0A9E2UB90-F1
#
_cell.length_a   1.000
_cell.length_b   1.000
_cell.length_c   1.000
_cell.angle_alpha   90.00
_cell.angle_beta   90.00
_cell.angle_gamma   90.00
#
_symmetry.space_group_name_H-M   'P 1'
#
loop_
_entity.id
_entity.type
_entity.pdbx_description
1 polymer ?
#
loop_
_entity_poly.entity_id
_entity_poly.type
_entity_poly.pdbx_seq_one_letter_code
_entity_poly.pdbx_strand_id
1 'polypeptide(L)' 'MTSQSLPRSESIAAFIPELEGLITEAMDEWKVPGLAVAVVQNGEVALVRAYGLRDVEA' A
#
# COMPACT_ATOMS: atom_id res chain seq x y z
N MET A 1 -34.55 -15.15 -9.02
CA MET A 1 -33.25 -15.23 -8.31
C MET A 1 -32.44 -14.03 -8.77
N THR A 2 -32.46 -12.95 -8.00
CA THR A 2 -31.75 -11.71 -8.37
C THR A 2 -30.29 -11.88 -7.93
N SER A 3 -29.43 -12.21 -8.87
CA SER A 3 -27.98 -12.14 -8.66
C SER A 3 -27.63 -10.67 -8.44
N GLN A 4 -27.50 -10.27 -7.17
CA GLN A 4 -26.85 -9.01 -6.86
C GLN A 4 -25.38 -9.17 -7.25
N SER A 5 -25.00 -8.53 -8.35
CA SER A 5 -23.60 -8.26 -8.64
C SER A 5 -23.05 -7.51 -7.43
N LEU A 6 -22.11 -8.13 -6.72
CA LEU A 6 -21.28 -7.43 -5.74
C LEU A 6 -20.79 -6.13 -6.39
N PRO A 7 -20.76 -5.00 -5.67
CA PRO A 7 -20.18 -3.77 -6.22
C PRO A 7 -18.81 -4.16 -6.75
N ARG A 8 -18.58 -3.87 -8.05
CA ARG A 8 -17.28 -4.02 -8.72
C ARG A 8 -16.25 -3.58 -7.70
N SER A 9 -15.38 -4.49 -7.23
CA SER A 9 -14.45 -4.19 -6.13
C SER A 9 -13.83 -2.82 -6.41
N GLU A 10 -14.08 -1.83 -5.55
CA GLU A 10 -13.42 -0.54 -5.72
C GLU A 10 -11.92 -0.81 -5.84
N SER A 11 -11.31 -0.24 -6.87
CA SER A 11 -9.90 -0.48 -7.15
C SER A 11 -9.11 -0.08 -5.91
N ILE A 12 -8.18 -0.94 -5.47
CA ILE A 12 -7.33 -0.65 -4.32
C ILE A 12 -6.54 0.65 -4.53
N ALA A 13 -6.39 1.08 -5.78
CA ALA A 13 -5.78 2.35 -6.16
C ALA A 13 -6.42 3.56 -5.46
N ALA A 14 -7.73 3.52 -5.18
CA ALA A 14 -8.42 4.61 -4.51
C ALA A 14 -7.97 4.82 -3.05
N PHE A 15 -7.44 3.77 -2.41
CA PHE A 15 -7.00 3.78 -1.00
C PHE A 15 -5.49 3.93 -0.84
N ILE A 16 -4.75 4.06 -1.95
CA ILE A 16 -3.29 4.23 -1.91
C ILE A 16 -2.88 5.46 -1.10
N PRO A 17 -3.52 6.65 -1.24
CA PRO A 17 -3.13 7.82 -0.46
C PRO A 17 -3.21 7.60 1.07
N GLU A 18 -4.27 6.95 1.54
CA GLU A 18 -4.45 6.60 2.95
C GLU A 18 -3.43 5.57 3.41
N LEU A 19 -3.12 4.57 2.56
CA LEU A 19 -2.07 3.59 2.83
C LEU A 19 -0.69 4.25 2.94
N GLU A 20 -0.34 5.20 2.08
CA GLU A 20 0.93 5.93 2.16
C GLU A 20 1.05 6.73 3.47
N GLY A 21 -0.07 7.34 3.91
CA GLY A 21 -0.16 8.02 5.20
C GLY A 21 0.12 7.06 6.36
N LEU A 22 -0.56 5.92 6.39
CA LEU A 22 -0.37 4.88 7.41
C LEU A 22 1.07 4.34 7.42
N ILE A 23 1.67 4.11 6.24
CA ILE A 23 3.06 3.66 6.13
C ILE A 23 3.98 4.67 6.79
N THR A 24 3.81 5.96 6.49
CA THR A 24 4.66 7.02 7.03
C THR A 24 4.52 7.14 8.54
N GLU A 25 3.29 7.10 9.06
CA GLU A 25 3.00 7.13 10.50
C GLU A 25 3.63 5.93 11.22
N ALA A 26 3.41 4.72 10.71
CA ALA A 26 3.96 3.50 11.31
C ALA A 26 5.49 3.47 11.26
N MET A 27 6.10 3.93 10.15
CA MET A 27 7.56 4.04 10.05
C MET A 27 8.13 4.99 11.10
N ASP A 28 7.48 6.13 11.35
CA ASP A 28 7.91 7.03 12.41
C ASP A 28 7.69 6.44 13.81
N GLU A 29 6.50 5.87 14.08
CA GLU A 29 6.16 5.30 15.38
C GLU A 29 7.14 4.18 15.76
N TRP A 30 7.40 3.26 14.82
CA TRP A 30 8.22 2.08 15.06
C TRP A 30 9.70 2.29 14.73
N LYS A 31 10.07 3.51 14.33
CA LYS A 31 11.45 3.89 13.95
C LYS A 31 12.04 2.97 12.89
N VAL A 32 11.23 2.60 11.90
CA VAL A 32 11.65 1.79 10.76
C VAL A 32 12.37 2.70 9.75
N PRO A 33 13.68 2.47 9.48
CA PRO A 33 14.47 3.37 8.64
C PRO A 33 14.10 3.31 7.15
N GLY A 34 13.57 2.17 6.68
CA GLY A 34 13.13 2.00 5.31
C GLY A 34 12.23 0.78 5.14
N LEU A 35 11.34 0.85 4.15
CA LEU A 35 10.33 -0.17 3.84
C LEU A 35 10.08 -0.23 2.33
N ALA A 36 9.87 -1.44 1.79
CA ALA A 36 9.37 -1.62 0.44
C ALA A 36 8.01 -2.33 0.47
N VAL A 37 7.04 -1.81 -0.28
CA VAL A 37 5.66 -2.31 -0.33
C VAL A 37 5.26 -2.57 -1.78
N ALA A 38 4.62 -3.71 -2.00
CA ALA A 38 3.93 -4.03 -3.24
C ALA A 38 2.48 -4.41 -2.94
N VAL A 39 1.54 -3.84 -3.68
CA VAL A 39 0.11 -4.17 -3.61
C VAL A 39 -0.30 -4.77 -4.94
N VAL A 40 -0.86 -5.98 -4.90
CA VAL A 40 -1.38 -6.70 -6.06
C VAL A 40 -2.86 -6.96 -5.85
N GLN A 41 -3.70 -6.50 -6.78
CA GLN A 41 -5.13 -6.74 -6.78
C GLN A 41 -5.51 -7.39 -8.11
N ASN A 42 -6.25 -8.50 -8.05
CA ASN A 42 -6.69 -9.24 -9.25
C ASN A 42 -5.55 -9.66 -10.19
N GLY A 43 -4.35 -9.92 -9.64
CA GLY A 43 -3.16 -10.28 -10.42
C GLY A 43 -2.46 -9.10 -11.08
N GLU A 44 -3.01 -7.89 -10.96
CA GLU A 44 -2.40 -6.66 -11.44
C GLU A 44 -1.71 -5.93 -10.30
N VAL A 45 -0.53 -5.39 -10.58
CA VAL A 45 0.24 -4.59 -9.63
C VAL A 45 -0.39 -3.20 -9.53
N ALA A 46 -0.91 -2.87 -8.35
CA ALA A 46 -1.54 -1.58 -8.06
C ALA A 46 -0.55 -0.57 -7.44
N LEU A 47 0.47 -1.04 -6.71
CA LEU A 47 1.53 -0.22 -6.12
C LEU A 47 2.81 -1.03 -6.04
N VAL A 48 3.94 -0.42 -6.38
CA VAL A 48 5.29 -0.86 -5.98
C VAL A 48 6.06 0.39 -5.60
N ARG A 49 6.49 0.48 -4.35
CA ARG A 49 7.21 1.65 -3.85
C ARG A 49 8.17 1.28 -2.71
N ALA A 50 9.25 2.03 -2.61
CA ALA A 50 10.14 2.02 -1.46
C ALA A 50 10.08 3.37 -0.74
N TYR A 51 10.22 3.33 0.57
CA TYR A 51 10.18 4.45 1.50
C TYR A 51 11.43 4.42 2.38
N GLY A 52 11.95 5.59 2.74
CA GLY A 52 13.12 5.71 3.62
C GLY A 52 14.43 5.25 2.99
N LEU A 53 15.35 4.80 3.84
CA LEU A 53 16.72 4.43 3.48
C LEU A 53 16.91 2.91 3.50
N ARG A 54 17.61 2.38 2.48
CA ARG A 54 18.05 0.98 2.46
C ARG A 54 19.22 0.74 3.43
N ASP A 55 20.06 1.75 3.58
CA ASP A 55 21.24 1.75 4.44
C ASP A 55 21.31 3.11 5.14
N VAL A 56 21.42 3.09 6.47
CA VAL A 56 21.45 4.30 7.29
C VAL A 56 22.89 4.80 7.55
N GLU A 57 23.90 4.04 7.15
CA GLU A 57 25.33 4.34 7.36
C GLU A 57 26.11 4.56 6.05
N ALA A 58 25.52 4.27 4.89
CA ALA A 58 26.17 4.34 3.58
C ALA A 58 26.53 5.75 3.10
#